data_AF-A0A1M3EIY4-F1
#
_entry.id   AF-A0A1M3EIY4-F1
#
_cell.length_a   1.000
_cell.length_b   1.000
_cell.length_c   1.000
_cell.angle_alpha   90.00
_cell.angle_beta   90.00
_cell.angle_gamma   90.00
#
_symmetry.space_group_name_H-M   'P 1'
#
loop_
_entity.id
_entity.type
_entity.pdbx_description
1 polymer ?
#
loop_
_entity_poly.entity_id
_entity_poly.type
_entity_poly.pdbx_seq_one_letter_code
_entity_poly.pdbx_strand_id
1 'polypeptide(L)' 'MQVRRLDGKEAGAMKVKAYHSAHPSDPQVFHDDDECPAGREIPWWNKQLGTDERPRCEYCVSIDAHRPVALSGR' A
#
# COMPACT_ATOMS: atom_id res chain seq x y z
N MET A 1 3.47 -28.00 -27.92
CA MET A 1 3.65 -26.53 -27.90
C MET A 1 3.43 -26.07 -26.47
N GLN A 2 4.50 -25.84 -25.71
CA GLN A 2 4.46 -25.64 -24.26
C GLN A 2 4.31 -24.14 -24.00
N VAL A 3 3.11 -23.69 -23.64
CA VAL A 3 2.86 -22.28 -23.31
C VAL A 3 3.48 -21.98 -21.94
N ARG A 4 4.35 -20.97 -21.94
CA ARG A 4 5.13 -20.53 -20.80
C ARG A 4 4.18 -20.00 -19.73
N ARG A 5 4.32 -20.51 -18.51
CA ARG A 5 3.70 -19.98 -17.30
C ARG A 5 4.10 -18.52 -17.19
N LEU A 6 3.11 -17.63 -17.22
CA LEU A 6 3.31 -16.29 -16.71
C LEU A 6 3.17 -16.44 -15.21
N ASP A 7 4.30 -16.48 -14.52
CA ASP A 7 4.43 -16.15 -13.10
C ASP A 7 3.96 -14.70 -12.91
N GLY A 8 2.66 -14.48 -13.05
CA GLY A 8 1.98 -13.28 -12.59
C GLY A 8 1.88 -13.41 -11.08
N LYS A 9 2.97 -13.09 -10.38
CA LYS A 9 2.89 -12.67 -8.99
C LYS A 9 1.98 -11.46 -9.00
N GLU A 10 0.68 -11.70 -8.88
CA GLU A 10 -0.32 -10.74 -8.49
C GLU A 10 0.10 -10.31 -7.08
N ALA A 11 1.10 -9.44 -7.02
CA ALA A 11 1.32 -8.53 -5.91
C ALA A 11 0.10 -7.59 -5.95
N GLY A 12 -1.04 -8.16 -5.59
CA GLY A 12 -2.20 -7.40 -5.22
C GLY A 12 -1.76 -6.70 -3.95
N ALA A 13 -1.66 -5.39 -4.04
CA ALA A 13 -1.42 -4.49 -2.92
C ALA A 13 -2.11 -5.05 -1.67
N MET A 14 -1.30 -5.61 -0.78
CA MET A 14 -1.80 -6.20 0.45
C MET A 14 -2.21 -5.02 1.30
N LYS A 15 -3.50 -4.70 1.25
CA LYS A 15 -4.10 -3.64 2.04
C LYS A 15 -3.96 -4.04 3.50
N VAL A 16 -3.09 -3.34 4.22
CA VAL A 16 -2.78 -3.58 5.62
C VAL A 16 -3.54 -2.58 6.50
N LYS A 17 -3.47 -2.79 7.81
CA LYS A 17 -3.97 -1.80 8.76
C LYS A 17 -3.25 -0.49 8.54
N ALA A 18 -3.97 0.63 8.56
CA ALA A 18 -3.37 1.94 8.44
C ALA A 18 -2.22 2.11 9.44
N TYR A 19 -1.08 2.55 8.93
CA TYR A 19 0.14 2.81 9.68
C TYR A 19 0.79 4.10 9.18
N HIS A 20 1.47 4.82 10.05
CA HIS A 20 2.18 6.06 9.71
C HIS A 20 3.60 6.02 10.28
N SER A 21 4.48 6.88 9.78
CA SER A 21 5.79 7.07 10.39
C SER A 21 5.63 7.79 11.73
N ALA A 22 6.25 7.24 12.77
CA ALA A 22 6.40 7.90 14.06
C ALA A 22 7.29 9.14 14.00
N HIS A 23 8.09 9.29 12.93
CA HIS A 23 9.05 10.36 12.83
C HIS A 23 8.33 11.68 12.51
N PRO A 24 8.50 12.73 13.34
CA PRO A 24 7.89 14.03 13.08
C PRO A 24 8.48 14.75 11.86
N SER A 25 9.66 14.32 11.40
CA SER A 25 10.32 14.83 10.19
C SER A 25 9.82 14.18 8.90
N ASP A 26 9.13 13.05 8.99
CA ASP A 26 8.51 12.40 7.84
C ASP A 26 7.18 13.09 7.49
N PRO A 27 6.70 12.94 6.25
CA PRO A 27 5.36 13.38 5.88
C PRO A 27 4.34 12.80 6.86
N GLN A 28 3.50 13.68 7.43
CA GLN A 28 2.41 13.27 8.32
C GLN A 28 1.27 12.67 7.49
N VAL A 29 1.55 11.52 6.87
CA VAL A 29 0.60 10.75 6.08
C VAL A 29 0.50 9.35 6.67
N PHE A 30 -0.66 8.71 6.49
CA PHE A 30 -0.78 7.28 6.74
C PHE A 30 -0.70 6.48 5.43
N HIS A 31 -0.20 5.27 5.58
CA HIS A 31 -0.12 4.23 4.57
C HIS A 31 -1.04 3.10 5.01
N ASP A 32 -1.78 2.53 4.07
CA ASP A 32 -2.59 1.34 4.32
C ASP A 32 -2.32 0.25 3.28
N ASP A 33 -1.26 0.43 2.51
CA ASP A 33 -0.72 -0.55 1.58
C ASP A 33 0.72 -0.86 1.96
N ASP A 34 1.07 -2.15 2.04
CA ASP A 34 2.44 -2.59 2.32
C ASP A 34 3.37 -2.43 1.10
N GLU A 35 2.80 -2.29 -0.11
CA GLU A 35 3.58 -2.08 -1.34
C GLU A 35 4.00 -0.62 -1.57
N CYS A 36 3.50 0.30 -0.74
CA CYS A 36 3.91 1.70 -0.83
C CYS A 36 5.44 1.81 -0.59
N PRO A 37 6.24 2.35 -1.54
CA PRO A 37 7.68 2.47 -1.37
C PRO A 37 8.02 3.32 -0.14
N ALA A 38 7.31 4.44 0.07
CA ALA A 38 7.43 5.25 1.27
C ALA A 38 7.12 4.44 2.55
N GLY A 39 6.07 3.60 2.51
CA GLY A 39 5.73 2.70 3.62
C GLY A 39 6.75 1.59 3.88
N ARG A 40 7.47 1.13 2.85
CA ARG A 40 8.57 0.14 2.95
C ARG A 40 9.88 0.75 3.43
N GLU A 41 10.09 2.05 3.18
CA GLU A 41 11.24 2.79 3.70
C GLU A 41 11.12 3.04 5.21
N ILE A 42 9.90 3.12 5.75
CA ILE A 42 9.68 3.24 7.20
C ILE A 42 10.06 1.91 7.88
N PRO A 43 11.09 1.90 8.75
CA PRO A 43 11.45 0.69 9.45
C PRO A 43 10.36 0.28 10.44
N TRP A 44 10.22 -1.04 10.68
CA TRP A 44 9.10 -1.58 11.48
C TRP A 44 9.00 -1.00 12.89
N TRP A 45 10.11 -0.60 13.50
CA TRP A 45 10.14 0.06 14.81
C TRP A 45 9.63 1.50 14.80
N ASN A 46 9.55 2.15 13.63
CA ASN A 46 8.97 3.48 13.45
C ASN A 46 7.55 3.42 12.86
N LYS A 47 7.04 2.24 12.49
CA LYS A 47 5.66 2.09 12.01
C LYS A 47 4.70 2.16 13.19
N GLN A 48 3.93 3.24 13.28
CA GLN A 48 2.83 3.35 14.24
C GLN A 48 1.52 2.99 13.57
N LEU A 49 0.77 2.08 14.19
CA LEU A 49 -0.57 1.72 13.74
C LEU A 49 -1.54 2.86 14.06
N GLY A 50 -2.42 3.16 13.11
CA GLY A 50 -3.40 4.24 13.19
C GLY A 50 -3.24 5.26 12.07
N THR A 51 -4.33 5.95 11.79
CA THR A 51 -4.37 7.08 10.84
C THR A 51 -4.07 8.41 11.52
N ASP A 52 -4.31 8.54 12.84
CA ASP A 52 -4.06 9.77 13.62
C ASP A 52 -4.68 11.03 12.98
N GLU A 53 -5.82 10.87 12.29
CA GLU A 53 -6.49 11.92 11.50
C GLU A 53 -5.63 12.54 10.38
N ARG A 54 -4.54 11.86 10.01
CA ARG A 54 -3.62 12.29 8.97
C ARG A 54 -4.18 12.00 7.57
N PRO A 55 -3.80 12.79 6.56
CA PRO A 55 -4.11 12.47 5.17
C PRO A 55 -3.47 11.14 4.74
N ARG A 56 -4.09 10.49 3.76
CA ARG A 56 -3.56 9.28 3.13
C ARG A 56 -2.40 9.65 2.21
N CYS A 57 -1.37 8.82 2.16
CA CYS A 57 -0.25 9.00 1.22
C CYS A 57 -0.77 9.01 -0.24
N GLU A 58 -0.29 9.94 -1.06
CA GLU A 58 -0.68 10.06 -2.48
C GLU A 58 -0.49 8.74 -3.25
N TYR A 59 0.58 8.00 -2.96
CA TYR A 59 0.87 6.73 -3.61
C TYR A 59 -0.11 5.64 -3.18
N CYS A 60 -0.48 5.60 -1.89
CA CYS A 60 -1.54 4.69 -1.41
C CYS A 60 -2.90 5.03 -2.03
N VAL A 61 -3.21 6.32 -2.22
CA VAL A 61 -4.42 6.75 -2.96
C VAL A 61 -4.38 6.27 -4.42
N SER A 62 -3.24 6.41 -5.09
CA SER A 62 -3.07 5.93 -6.48
C SER A 62 -3.15 4.41 -6.59
N ILE A 63 -2.55 3.64 -5.66
CA ILE A 63 -2.65 2.17 -5.65
C ILE A 63 -4.10 1.72 -5.44
N ASP A 64 -4.83 2.32 -4.48
CA ASP A 64 -6.22 1.99 -4.20
C ASP A 64 -7.11 2.23 -5.44
N ALA A 65 -6.81 3.28 -6.22
CA ALA A 65 -7.46 3.56 -7.49
C ALA A 65 -7.06 2.60 -8.63
N HIS A 66 -5.85 2.03 -8.57
CA HIS A 66 -5.33 1.06 -9.53
C HIS A 66 -5.61 -0.40 -9.18
N ARG A 67 -6.16 -0.71 -7.99
CA ARG A 67 -6.74 -2.03 -7.75
C ARG A 67 -7.86 -2.18 -8.77
N PRO A 68 -7.74 -3.07 -9.77
CA PRO A 68 -8.86 -3.31 -10.66
C PRO A 68 -9.98 -3.76 -9.74
N VAL A 69 -11.02 -2.92 -9.60
CA VAL A 69 -12.31 -3.44 -9.20
C VAL A 69 -12.52 -4.55 -10.21
N ALA A 70 -12.39 -5.80 -9.75
CA ALA A 70 -12.73 -6.93 -10.58
C ALA A 70 -14.14 -6.58 -11.05
N LEU A 71 -14.25 -6.25 -12.34
CA LEU A 71 -15.51 -6.14 -13.04
C LEU A 71 -16.07 -7.56 -13.00
N SER A 72 -16.62 -7.94 -11.83
CA SER A 72 -17.43 -9.12 -11.68
C SER A 72 -18.55 -8.95 -12.66
N GLY A 73 -18.56 -9.90 -13.59
CA GLY A 73 -19.33 -9.88 -14.81
C GLY A 73 -20.81 -9.60 -14.57
N ARG A 74 -21.36 -8.99 -15.61
CA ARG A 74 -22.80 -8.96 -15.90
C ARG A 74 -23.39 -10.36 -15.95
#